data_AF-A0A536UDC1-F1
#
_entry.id   AF-A0A536UDC1-F1
#
_cell.length_a   1.000
_cell.length_b   1.000
_cell.length_c   1.000
_cell.angle_alpha   90.00
_cell.angle_beta   90.00
_cell.angle_gamma   90.00
#
_symmetry.space_group_name_H-M   'P 1'
#
loop_
_entity.id
_entity.type
_entity.pdbx_description
1 polymer ?
#
loop_
_entity_poly.entity_id
_entity_poly.type
_entity_poly.pdbx_seq_one_letter_code
_entity_poly.pdbx_strand_id
1 'polypeptide(L)'
;MQRIAAVVPLTVLAATAWAGPFTADSLVLISGPSPLAACIADNVAGQPGTNFLGSEVEPSVDINPTNPANLVAGYQQDRWSNGGSRSLVASVSFNAGVSWSQVIIPGITLCAGGTAANGGDFHRATDPWVSFAPNGDVYFFSLSLDIEPPAGSPGGNGKNAMFVSKSTDGGLSWSAPVKVAEDLNPRFLNDKNTIIADPGDARFVYAVWDRLQSPMGAVINPENVFGLGFKGPAMLARTADGGQTWEPARSIYDPGANSQTIGNQVVVLPDGTLVDAFNEILGFKNSDKGAKFDFNFS
;
A
#
# COMPACT_ATOMS: atom_id res chain seq x y z
N MET A 1 -25.44 -25.13 -61.31
CA MET A 1 -24.78 -25.80 -60.16
C MET A 1 -24.70 -24.79 -59.02
N GLN A 2 -25.71 -24.74 -58.15
CA GLN A 2 -25.71 -23.89 -56.95
C GLN A 2 -25.02 -24.67 -55.82
N ARG A 3 -23.96 -24.08 -55.24
CA ARG A 3 -23.30 -24.60 -54.05
C ARG A 3 -24.05 -24.08 -52.82
N ILE A 4 -24.61 -24.99 -52.02
CA ILE A 4 -25.23 -24.68 -50.73
C ILE A 4 -24.09 -24.70 -49.70
N ALA A 5 -23.86 -23.57 -49.03
CA ALA A 5 -22.97 -23.48 -47.88
C ALA A 5 -23.76 -23.80 -46.60
N ALA A 6 -23.30 -24.80 -45.84
CA ALA A 6 -23.84 -25.11 -44.53
C ALA A 6 -23.19 -24.21 -43.48
N VAL A 7 -24.00 -23.44 -42.77
CA VAL A 7 -23.58 -22.69 -41.57
C VAL A 7 -23.87 -23.60 -40.37
N VAL A 8 -22.82 -23.97 -39.62
CA VAL A 8 -22.96 -24.67 -38.34
C VAL A 8 -23.05 -23.62 -37.24
N PRO A 9 -24.15 -23.55 -36.46
CA PRO A 9 -24.24 -22.63 -35.34
C PRO A 9 -23.36 -23.15 -34.19
N LEU A 10 -22.41 -22.33 -33.74
CA LEU A 10 -21.65 -22.58 -32.53
C LEU A 10 -22.52 -22.17 -31.34
N THR A 11 -23.16 -23.13 -30.67
CA THR A 11 -23.88 -22.90 -29.41
C THR A 11 -22.87 -22.71 -28.28
N VAL A 12 -22.66 -21.47 -27.85
CA VAL A 12 -21.96 -21.15 -26.60
C VAL A 12 -22.91 -21.49 -25.45
N LEU A 13 -22.66 -22.60 -24.75
CA LEU A 13 -23.33 -22.90 -23.49
C LEU A 13 -22.84 -21.91 -22.44
N ALA A 14 -23.68 -20.94 -22.08
CA ALA A 14 -23.44 -20.11 -20.91
C ALA A 14 -23.46 -21.04 -19.68
N ALA A 15 -22.29 -21.30 -19.09
CA ALA A 15 -22.21 -21.96 -17.80
C ALA A 15 -22.91 -21.06 -16.78
N THR A 16 -24.03 -21.51 -16.23
CA THR A 16 -24.66 -20.85 -15.09
C THR A 16 -23.70 -20.94 -13.91
N ALA A 17 -23.08 -19.82 -13.53
CA ALA A 17 -22.32 -19.74 -12.30
C ALA A 17 -23.29 -19.99 -11.13
N TRP A 18 -23.13 -21.12 -10.45
CA TRP A 18 -23.84 -21.43 -9.22
C TRP A 18 -23.04 -20.89 -8.04
N ALA A 19 -23.54 -19.83 -7.41
CA ALA A 19 -23.09 -19.43 -6.08
C ALA A 19 -23.83 -20.30 -5.05
N GLY A 20 -23.18 -21.37 -4.57
CA GLY A 20 -23.66 -22.07 -3.38
C GLY A 20 -23.57 -21.16 -2.14
N PRO A 21 -24.26 -21.49 -1.04
CA PRO A 21 -24.11 -20.75 0.20
C PRO A 21 -22.64 -20.80 0.65
N PHE A 22 -22.01 -19.63 0.82
CA PHE A 22 -20.69 -19.53 1.43
C PHE A 22 -20.84 -19.78 2.93
N THR A 23 -20.28 -20.88 3.40
CA THR A 23 -20.14 -21.14 4.83
C THR A 23 -18.74 -20.71 5.23
N ALA A 24 -18.63 -19.69 6.07
CA ALA A 24 -17.35 -19.30 6.64
C ALA A 24 -16.83 -20.44 7.52
N ASP A 25 -15.57 -20.81 7.32
CA ASP A 25 -14.89 -21.76 8.19
C ASP A 25 -14.57 -21.12 9.54
N SER A 26 -14.00 -21.91 10.46
CA SER A 26 -13.53 -21.38 11.74
C SER A 26 -12.43 -20.34 11.53
N LEU A 27 -12.45 -19.27 12.34
CA LEU A 27 -11.40 -18.25 12.30
C LEU A 27 -10.04 -18.88 12.62
N VAL A 28 -9.05 -18.58 11.79
CA VAL A 28 -7.65 -18.99 11.98
C VAL A 28 -6.83 -17.77 12.35
N LEU A 29 -6.06 -17.86 13.43
CA LEU A 29 -5.05 -16.85 13.74
C LEU A 29 -3.87 -17.04 12.78
N ILE A 30 -3.61 -16.02 11.96
CA ILE A 30 -2.56 -16.07 10.92
C ILE A 30 -1.25 -15.43 11.36
N SER A 31 -1.26 -14.67 12.47
CA SER A 31 -0.07 -14.11 13.09
C SER A 31 0.45 -14.99 14.23
N GLY A 32 1.59 -14.62 14.79
CA GLY A 32 2.25 -15.32 15.88
C GLY A 32 3.11 -14.34 16.70
N PRO A 33 3.98 -14.85 17.60
CA PRO A 33 4.92 -14.01 18.34
C PRO A 33 5.70 -13.09 17.38
N SER A 34 5.90 -11.83 17.77
CA SER A 34 6.59 -10.86 16.92
C SER A 34 7.97 -11.39 16.47
N PRO A 35 8.21 -11.56 15.16
CA PRO A 35 9.53 -11.98 14.67
C PRO A 35 10.59 -10.87 14.84
N LEU A 36 10.18 -9.66 15.26
CA LEU A 36 11.04 -8.51 15.50
C LEU A 36 11.46 -8.39 16.99
N ALA A 37 10.98 -9.27 17.87
CA ALA A 37 11.17 -9.16 19.32
C ALA A 37 12.66 -9.10 19.74
N ALA A 38 13.55 -9.76 19.00
CA ALA A 38 14.99 -9.77 19.29
C ALA A 38 15.76 -8.56 18.70
N CYS A 39 15.13 -7.79 17.81
CA CYS A 39 15.79 -6.64 17.20
C CYS A 39 15.89 -5.47 18.20
N ILE A 40 17.02 -4.79 18.20
CA ILE A 40 17.26 -3.55 18.98
C ILE A 40 17.68 -2.35 18.12
N ALA A 41 17.83 -2.55 16.80
CA ALA A 41 18.40 -1.55 15.89
C ALA A 41 17.54 -0.29 15.75
N ASP A 42 16.23 -0.41 15.97
CA ASP A 42 15.27 0.69 15.94
C ASP A 42 15.19 1.48 17.26
N ASN A 43 15.95 1.10 18.30
CA ASN A 43 16.02 1.82 19.58
C ASN A 43 14.63 2.16 20.16
N VAL A 44 13.80 1.15 20.38
CA VAL A 44 12.42 1.30 20.89
C VAL A 44 12.34 2.27 22.09
N ALA A 45 13.26 2.18 23.05
CA ALA A 45 13.25 3.04 24.24
C ALA A 45 13.50 4.53 23.96
N GLY A 46 14.13 4.87 22.84
CA GLY A 46 14.42 6.25 22.44
C GLY A 46 13.40 6.87 21.48
N GLN A 47 12.39 6.10 21.05
CA GLN A 47 11.37 6.58 20.11
C GLN A 47 10.17 7.20 20.83
N PRO A 48 9.47 8.17 20.20
CA PRO A 48 8.25 8.75 20.76
C PRO A 48 7.07 7.78 20.67
N GLY A 49 6.14 7.92 21.61
CA GLY A 49 4.93 7.10 21.68
C GLY A 49 5.12 5.77 22.41
N THR A 50 4.06 4.98 22.49
CA THR A 50 4.06 3.66 23.11
C THR A 50 4.07 2.58 22.04
N ASN A 51 5.00 1.64 22.12
CA ASN A 51 4.98 0.44 21.27
C ASN A 51 4.09 -0.64 21.89
N PHE A 52 3.15 -1.16 21.10
CA PHE A 52 2.31 -2.30 21.48
C PHE A 52 2.91 -3.56 20.87
N LEU A 53 3.84 -4.19 21.59
CA LEU A 53 4.53 -5.41 21.14
C LEU A 53 3.53 -6.54 20.87
N GLY A 54 3.69 -7.24 19.75
CA GLY A 54 2.82 -8.33 19.32
C GLY A 54 1.47 -7.85 18.76
N SER A 55 1.31 -6.57 18.46
CA SER A 55 0.09 -6.07 17.81
C SER A 55 0.18 -6.13 16.28
N GLU A 56 -0.91 -6.55 15.66
CA GLU A 56 -1.10 -6.58 14.22
C GLU A 56 -2.27 -5.68 13.81
N VAL A 57 -2.03 -4.78 12.85
CA VAL A 57 -3.06 -3.88 12.31
C VAL A 57 -2.88 -3.65 10.81
N GLU A 58 -3.92 -3.09 10.19
CA GLU A 58 -3.99 -2.76 8.76
C GLU A 58 -3.64 -3.93 7.83
N PRO A 59 -4.37 -5.06 7.91
CA PRO A 59 -4.08 -6.21 7.08
C PRO A 59 -4.47 -5.98 5.61
N SER A 60 -3.71 -6.58 4.70
CA SER A 60 -4.03 -6.78 3.29
C SER A 60 -3.78 -8.24 2.94
N VAL A 61 -4.62 -8.85 2.10
CA VAL A 61 -4.51 -10.27 1.72
C VAL A 61 -4.83 -10.44 0.25
N ASP A 62 -4.10 -11.33 -0.40
CA ASP A 62 -4.40 -11.76 -1.76
C ASP A 62 -4.15 -13.27 -1.94
N ILE A 63 -4.74 -13.83 -3.00
CA ILE A 63 -4.72 -15.26 -3.33
C ILE A 63 -4.01 -15.45 -4.66
N ASN A 64 -3.09 -16.40 -4.72
CA ASN A 64 -2.34 -16.69 -5.93
C ASN A 64 -3.27 -17.25 -7.03
N PRO A 65 -3.41 -16.57 -8.19
CA PRO A 65 -4.31 -17.02 -9.25
C PRO A 65 -3.84 -18.31 -9.95
N THR A 66 -2.56 -18.67 -9.82
CA THR A 66 -2.01 -19.92 -10.37
C THR A 66 -2.07 -21.08 -9.38
N ASN A 67 -2.28 -20.79 -8.09
CA ASN A 67 -2.37 -21.78 -7.02
C ASN A 67 -3.25 -21.26 -5.87
N PRO A 68 -4.56 -21.55 -5.87
CA PRO A 68 -5.48 -21.09 -4.82
C PRO A 68 -5.16 -21.58 -3.40
N ALA A 69 -4.25 -22.56 -3.25
CA ALA A 69 -3.75 -22.96 -1.93
C ALA A 69 -2.69 -21.99 -1.37
N ASN A 70 -2.11 -21.12 -2.22
CA ASN A 70 -1.14 -20.12 -1.81
C ASN A 70 -1.81 -18.76 -1.54
N LEU A 71 -1.73 -18.31 -0.29
CA LEU A 71 -2.28 -17.03 0.19
C LEU A 71 -1.17 -16.25 0.87
N VAL A 72 -1.17 -14.93 0.69
CA VAL A 72 -0.24 -14.03 1.36
C VAL A 72 -1.03 -12.90 2.00
N ALA A 73 -0.85 -12.72 3.30
CA ALA A 73 -1.45 -11.64 4.07
C ALA A 73 -0.35 -10.77 4.69
N GLY A 74 -0.32 -9.48 4.35
CA GLY A 74 0.58 -8.49 4.94
C GLY A 74 -0.08 -7.72 6.07
N TYR A 75 0.67 -7.38 7.12
CA TYR A 75 0.18 -6.57 8.24
C TYR A 75 1.33 -5.83 8.94
N GLN A 76 0.98 -4.76 9.66
CA GLN A 76 1.91 -4.07 10.55
C GLN A 76 2.25 -4.96 11.73
N GLN A 77 3.53 -5.03 12.14
CA GLN A 77 3.95 -5.78 13.33
C GLN A 77 4.54 -4.85 14.38
N ASP A 78 3.98 -4.91 15.59
CA ASP A 78 4.36 -4.09 16.74
C ASP A 78 4.05 -2.61 16.53
N ARG A 79 2.76 -2.29 16.44
CA ARG A 79 2.23 -0.95 16.18
C ARG A 79 2.58 0.03 17.29
N TRP A 80 2.89 1.27 16.92
CA TRP A 80 3.07 2.38 17.86
C TRP A 80 1.78 3.16 18.11
N SER A 81 1.68 3.93 19.19
CA SER A 81 0.49 4.77 19.46
C SER A 81 0.35 5.99 18.54
N ASN A 82 1.40 6.36 17.80
CA ASN A 82 1.52 7.63 17.09
C ASN A 82 1.99 7.52 15.62
N GLY A 83 1.87 6.34 14.99
CA GLY A 83 2.21 6.16 13.57
C GLY A 83 3.20 5.02 13.33
N GLY A 84 2.94 4.20 12.31
CA GLY A 84 3.76 3.05 11.94
C GLY A 84 3.94 1.96 12.99
N SER A 85 4.66 0.93 12.58
CA SER A 85 5.02 -0.26 13.34
C SER A 85 6.51 -0.54 13.20
N ARG A 86 7.07 -1.48 13.97
CA ARG A 86 8.51 -1.76 13.91
C ARG A 86 8.95 -2.29 12.53
N SER A 87 8.08 -3.07 11.88
CA SER A 87 8.20 -3.44 10.46
C SER A 87 6.90 -4.07 9.97
N LEU A 88 6.88 -4.47 8.70
CA LEU A 88 5.78 -5.23 8.09
C LEU A 88 6.14 -6.72 8.00
N VAL A 89 5.14 -7.56 8.22
CA VAL A 89 5.25 -9.02 8.16
C VAL A 89 4.23 -9.55 7.16
N ALA A 90 4.64 -10.52 6.35
CA ALA A 90 3.76 -11.36 5.56
C ALA A 90 3.54 -12.71 6.24
N SER A 91 2.29 -13.12 6.40
CA SER A 91 1.94 -14.51 6.68
C SER A 91 1.60 -15.21 5.37
N VAL A 92 2.21 -16.37 5.16
CA VAL A 92 2.12 -17.15 3.92
C VAL A 92 1.51 -18.52 4.19
N SER A 93 0.51 -18.90 3.40
CA SER A 93 -0.06 -20.24 3.39
C SER A 93 0.20 -20.93 2.05
N PHE A 94 0.30 -22.26 2.07
CA PHE A 94 0.32 -23.14 0.88
C PHE A 94 -0.72 -24.27 0.98
N ASN A 95 -1.65 -24.15 1.91
CA ASN A 95 -2.70 -25.13 2.16
C ASN A 95 -4.04 -24.45 2.40
N ALA A 96 -4.34 -23.43 1.59
CA ALA A 96 -5.62 -22.73 1.57
C ALA A 96 -6.00 -22.11 2.93
N GLY A 97 -5.01 -21.61 3.67
CA GLY A 97 -5.22 -20.93 4.95
C GLY A 97 -5.29 -21.84 6.18
N VAL A 98 -5.04 -23.15 6.04
CA VAL A 98 -5.02 -24.09 7.17
C VAL A 98 -3.84 -23.84 8.11
N SER A 99 -2.66 -23.50 7.56
CA SER A 99 -1.50 -23.10 8.35
C SER A 99 -0.71 -21.99 7.66
N TRP A 100 0.01 -21.21 8.47
CA TRP A 100 0.70 -19.99 8.03
C TRP A 100 2.15 -19.95 8.53
N SER A 101 3.02 -19.34 7.73
CA SER A 101 4.42 -19.05 8.08
C SER A 101 4.67 -17.54 8.01
N GLN A 102 5.26 -16.96 9.05
CA GLN A 102 5.58 -15.52 9.10
C GLN A 102 6.93 -15.22 8.43
N VAL A 103 6.95 -14.18 7.60
CA VAL A 103 8.12 -13.68 6.87
C VAL A 103 8.21 -12.17 7.08
N ILE A 104 9.34 -11.67 7.61
CA ILE A 104 9.59 -10.23 7.67
C ILE A 104 9.86 -9.73 6.25
N ILE A 105 9.22 -8.63 5.84
CA ILE A 105 9.55 -7.97 4.58
C ILE A 105 10.94 -7.32 4.72
N PRO A 106 11.96 -7.74 3.95
CA PRO A 106 13.34 -7.35 4.20
C PRO A 106 13.65 -5.93 3.71
N GLY A 107 14.59 -5.27 4.37
CA GLY A 107 15.23 -4.04 3.91
C GLY A 107 14.39 -2.77 3.99
N ILE A 108 13.17 -2.80 4.54
CA ILE A 108 12.28 -1.63 4.61
C ILE A 108 12.42 -0.82 5.92
N THR A 109 12.94 -1.42 6.98
CA THR A 109 13.25 -0.77 8.26
C THR A 109 14.56 -1.29 8.85
N LEU A 110 15.10 -0.61 9.86
CA LEU A 110 16.29 -1.04 10.62
C LEU A 110 16.13 -2.47 11.16
N CYS A 111 14.95 -2.83 11.67
CA CYS A 111 14.66 -4.18 12.17
C CYS A 111 14.32 -5.22 11.10
N ALA A 112 14.24 -4.80 9.84
CA ALA A 112 14.14 -5.68 8.69
C ALA A 112 15.47 -5.81 7.92
N GLY A 113 16.60 -5.35 8.48
CA GLY A 113 17.91 -5.35 7.80
C GLY A 113 18.15 -4.15 6.88
N GLY A 114 17.32 -3.11 7.01
CA GLY A 114 17.53 -1.82 6.37
C GLY A 114 18.75 -1.08 6.92
N THR A 115 19.46 -0.38 6.04
CA THR A 115 20.66 0.40 6.33
C THR A 115 20.70 1.62 5.41
N ALA A 116 21.54 2.61 5.71
CA ALA A 116 21.70 3.75 4.82
C ALA A 116 22.22 3.32 3.44
N ALA A 117 23.04 2.26 3.38
CA ALA A 117 23.63 1.73 2.15
C ALA A 117 22.60 1.09 1.20
N ASN A 118 21.56 0.43 1.74
CA ASN A 118 20.46 -0.11 0.94
C ASN A 118 19.24 0.81 0.91
N GLY A 119 19.34 2.01 1.50
CA GLY A 119 18.30 3.02 1.55
C GLY A 119 17.12 2.70 2.45
N GLY A 120 17.20 1.66 3.28
CA GLY A 120 16.15 1.17 4.18
C GLY A 120 16.28 1.58 5.65
N ASP A 121 17.08 2.61 5.94
CA ASP A 121 17.36 3.10 7.30
C ASP A 121 16.20 3.91 7.91
N PHE A 122 15.03 3.28 8.03
CA PHE A 122 13.83 3.83 8.65
C PHE A 122 13.52 3.11 9.96
N HIS A 123 12.99 3.85 10.94
CA HIS A 123 12.61 3.27 12.23
C HIS A 123 11.30 2.50 12.18
N ARG A 124 10.39 2.85 11.26
CA ARG A 124 9.04 2.30 11.20
C ARG A 124 8.59 2.02 9.77
N ALA A 125 7.58 1.16 9.65
CA ALA A 125 6.82 0.95 8.43
C ALA A 125 5.32 0.78 8.70
N THR A 126 4.50 1.04 7.69
CA THR A 126 3.02 1.04 7.74
C THR A 126 2.43 0.66 6.38
N ASP A 127 1.10 0.54 6.34
CA ASP A 127 0.30 0.44 5.11
C ASP A 127 0.72 -0.71 4.18
N PRO A 128 0.76 -1.96 4.69
CA PRO A 128 1.08 -3.12 3.88
C PRO A 128 -0.03 -3.37 2.84
N TRP A 129 0.36 -3.58 1.59
CA TRP A 129 -0.56 -4.02 0.54
C TRP A 129 0.05 -5.13 -0.29
N VAL A 130 -0.72 -6.18 -0.57
CA VAL A 130 -0.26 -7.37 -1.31
C VAL A 130 -1.06 -7.52 -2.60
N SER A 131 -0.39 -7.89 -3.70
CA SER A 131 -1.06 -8.26 -4.95
C SER A 131 -0.30 -9.33 -5.73
N PHE A 132 -0.99 -10.38 -6.13
CA PHE A 132 -0.50 -11.41 -7.03
C PHE A 132 -0.71 -11.03 -8.50
N ALA A 133 0.34 -11.22 -9.30
CA ALA A 133 0.27 -11.18 -10.75
C ALA A 133 -0.27 -12.51 -11.32
N PRO A 134 -0.78 -12.52 -12.57
CA PRO A 134 -1.34 -13.71 -13.20
C PRO A 134 -0.34 -14.84 -13.45
N ASN A 135 0.97 -14.58 -13.32
CA ASN A 135 2.02 -15.59 -13.39
C ASN A 135 2.38 -16.20 -12.02
N GLY A 136 1.75 -15.75 -10.93
CA GLY A 136 2.00 -16.22 -9.56
C GLY A 136 3.10 -15.45 -8.81
N ASP A 137 3.74 -14.46 -9.43
CA ASP A 137 4.58 -13.51 -8.69
C ASP A 137 3.70 -12.69 -7.73
N VAL A 138 4.24 -12.31 -6.57
CA VAL A 138 3.52 -11.47 -5.60
C VAL A 138 4.33 -10.24 -5.25
N TYR A 139 3.64 -9.11 -5.18
CA TYR A 139 4.20 -7.80 -4.86
C TYR A 139 3.69 -7.34 -3.50
N PHE A 140 4.58 -6.71 -2.73
CA PHE A 140 4.28 -6.12 -1.42
C PHE A 140 4.65 -4.65 -1.46
N PHE A 141 3.68 -3.77 -1.17
CA PHE A 141 3.89 -2.33 -1.09
C PHE A 141 3.94 -1.88 0.36
N SER A 142 4.94 -1.06 0.68
CA SER A 142 5.25 -0.62 2.04
C SER A 142 5.48 0.89 2.05
N LEU A 143 4.97 1.56 3.09
CA LEU A 143 5.40 2.90 3.47
C LEU A 143 6.35 2.79 4.66
N SER A 144 7.60 3.23 4.49
CA SER A 144 8.57 3.37 5.56
C SER A 144 8.69 4.82 5.99
N LEU A 145 8.85 5.07 7.29
CA LEU A 145 8.86 6.42 7.84
C LEU A 145 9.66 6.55 9.14
N ASP A 146 10.19 7.75 9.33
CA ASP A 146 10.60 8.27 10.63
C ASP A 146 9.53 9.26 11.13
N ILE A 147 9.24 9.22 12.43
CA ILE A 147 8.22 10.10 13.04
C ILE A 147 8.77 11.52 13.27
N GLU A 148 9.99 11.61 13.79
CA GLU A 148 10.56 12.89 14.17
C GLU A 148 11.07 13.65 12.93
N PRO A 149 10.69 14.93 12.76
CA PRO A 149 11.21 15.74 11.67
C PRO A 149 12.69 16.07 11.85
N PRO A 150 13.37 16.49 10.78
CA PRO A 150 14.72 17.05 10.88
C PRO A 150 14.79 18.23 11.85
N ALA A 151 15.96 18.43 12.46
CA ALA A 151 16.20 19.56 13.36
C ALA A 151 15.84 20.90 12.70
N GLY A 152 15.19 21.79 13.47
CA GLY A 152 14.73 23.09 12.97
C GLY A 152 13.41 23.04 12.19
N SER A 153 12.74 21.88 12.12
CA SER A 153 11.46 21.71 11.41
C SER A 153 10.32 21.28 12.33
N PRO A 154 10.02 22.02 13.42
CA PRO A 154 8.99 21.62 14.38
C PRO A 154 7.61 21.52 13.70
N GLY A 155 6.89 20.44 14.00
CA GLY A 155 5.57 20.16 13.42
C GLY A 155 5.60 19.73 11.95
N GLY A 156 6.76 19.34 11.43
CA GLY A 156 6.88 18.66 10.14
C GLY A 156 6.92 17.13 10.29
N ASN A 157 7.04 16.44 9.16
CA ASN A 157 7.21 14.99 9.09
C ASN A 157 8.69 14.60 9.08
N GLY A 158 9.00 13.41 9.59
CA GLY A 158 10.28 12.75 9.30
C GLY A 158 10.36 12.26 7.84
N LYS A 159 11.54 11.78 7.45
CA LYS A 159 11.72 11.19 6.12
C LYS A 159 10.79 9.99 5.94
N ASN A 160 10.28 9.81 4.73
CA ASN A 160 9.41 8.69 4.39
C ASN A 160 9.62 8.24 2.95
N ALA A 161 9.39 6.95 2.69
CA ALA A 161 9.64 6.33 1.40
C ALA A 161 8.64 5.21 1.10
N MET A 162 8.39 5.04 -0.21
CA MET A 162 7.50 4.03 -0.76
C MET A 162 8.34 2.91 -1.35
N PHE A 163 8.13 1.68 -0.90
CA PHE A 163 8.91 0.51 -1.30
C PHE A 163 8.04 -0.60 -1.86
N VAL A 164 8.43 -1.12 -3.04
CA VAL A 164 7.85 -2.35 -3.60
C VAL A 164 8.85 -3.49 -3.48
N SER A 165 8.43 -4.60 -2.88
CA SER A 165 9.17 -5.86 -2.83
C SER A 165 8.45 -6.92 -3.66
N LYS A 166 9.20 -7.81 -4.31
CA LYS A 166 8.65 -8.89 -5.14
C LYS A 166 9.06 -10.25 -4.61
N SER A 167 8.15 -11.22 -4.63
CA SER A 167 8.45 -12.63 -4.42
C SER A 167 8.03 -13.44 -5.65
N THR A 168 8.84 -14.45 -5.98
CA THR A 168 8.60 -15.42 -7.06
C THR A 168 8.44 -16.84 -6.52
N ASP A 169 8.35 -17.00 -5.19
CA ASP A 169 8.24 -18.28 -4.48
C ASP A 169 7.01 -18.33 -3.55
N GLY A 170 5.96 -17.59 -3.93
CA GLY A 170 4.67 -17.57 -3.23
C GLY A 170 4.69 -16.82 -1.90
N GLY A 171 5.66 -15.90 -1.70
CA GLY A 171 5.78 -15.04 -0.53
C GLY A 171 6.79 -15.49 0.52
N LEU A 172 7.49 -16.62 0.32
CA LEU A 172 8.44 -17.18 1.29
C LEU A 172 9.76 -16.40 1.35
N SER A 173 10.19 -15.82 0.23
CA SER A 173 11.31 -14.90 0.17
C SER A 173 10.99 -13.72 -0.74
N TRP A 174 11.61 -12.57 -0.44
CA TRP A 174 11.34 -11.31 -1.11
C TRP A 174 12.65 -10.72 -1.63
N SER A 175 12.57 -10.05 -2.78
CA SER A 175 13.65 -9.28 -3.36
C SER A 175 14.10 -8.15 -2.42
N ALA A 176 15.27 -7.56 -2.71
CA ALA A 176 15.57 -6.25 -2.16
C ALA A 176 14.44 -5.26 -2.56
N PRO A 177 14.03 -4.35 -1.66
CA PRO A 177 12.94 -3.44 -1.95
C PRO A 177 13.37 -2.40 -2.99
N VAL A 178 12.49 -2.11 -3.93
CA VAL A 178 12.64 -1.01 -4.89
C VAL A 178 11.99 0.24 -4.29
N LYS A 179 12.78 1.29 -4.09
CA LYS A 179 12.28 2.59 -3.63
C LYS A 179 11.65 3.34 -4.80
N VAL A 180 10.33 3.46 -4.83
CA VAL A 180 9.58 4.12 -5.91
C VAL A 180 9.32 5.61 -5.65
N ALA A 181 9.39 6.04 -4.39
CA ALA A 181 9.34 7.44 -3.99
C ALA A 181 10.05 7.67 -2.64
N GLU A 182 10.53 8.90 -2.43
CA GLU A 182 11.12 9.34 -1.16
C GLU A 182 10.86 10.83 -0.95
N ASP A 183 10.49 11.18 0.28
CA ASP A 183 10.39 12.56 0.72
C ASP A 183 11.29 12.79 1.94
N LEU A 184 12.27 13.67 1.75
CA LEU A 184 13.15 14.17 2.80
C LEU A 184 12.71 15.55 3.31
N ASN A 185 11.81 16.20 2.58
CA ASN A 185 11.30 17.50 2.96
C ASN A 185 10.17 17.32 3.98
N PRO A 186 10.28 17.90 5.19
CA PRO A 186 9.34 17.69 6.29
C PRO A 186 7.94 18.25 6.03
N ARG A 187 7.71 18.89 4.89
CA ARG A 187 6.38 19.30 4.42
C ARG A 187 5.57 18.16 3.83
N PHE A 188 6.20 17.07 3.43
CA PHE A 188 5.55 16.00 2.69
C PHE A 188 5.45 14.71 3.51
N LEU A 189 4.35 14.01 3.31
CA LEU A 189 4.12 12.65 3.81
C LEU A 189 3.45 11.86 2.69
N ASN A 190 4.05 10.75 2.30
CA ASN A 190 3.36 9.75 1.50
C ASN A 190 2.48 8.93 2.44
N ASP A 191 1.24 8.63 2.07
CA ASP A 191 0.30 7.88 2.90
C ASP A 191 -0.69 7.05 2.06
N LYS A 192 -1.33 6.06 2.72
CA LYS A 192 -2.40 5.20 2.20
C LYS A 192 -2.12 4.61 0.83
N ASN A 193 -1.12 3.75 0.81
CA ASN A 193 -0.62 3.11 -0.40
C ASN A 193 -1.35 1.82 -0.76
N THR A 194 -1.55 1.59 -2.06
CA THR A 194 -2.07 0.32 -2.60
C THR A 194 -1.32 -0.08 -3.86
N ILE A 195 -1.30 -1.37 -4.16
CA ILE A 195 -0.64 -1.94 -5.35
C ILE A 195 -1.54 -2.97 -6.01
N ILE A 196 -1.56 -2.98 -7.33
CA ILE A 196 -2.29 -3.98 -8.13
C ILE A 196 -1.41 -4.46 -9.27
N ALA A 197 -1.23 -5.77 -9.38
CA ALA A 197 -0.69 -6.39 -10.58
C ALA A 197 -1.81 -6.57 -11.62
N ASP A 198 -1.51 -6.30 -12.89
CA ASP A 198 -2.48 -6.41 -13.96
C ASP A 198 -2.90 -7.89 -14.12
N PRO A 199 -4.21 -8.23 -14.01
CA PRO A 199 -4.68 -9.61 -14.06
C PRO A 199 -4.56 -10.24 -15.46
N GLY A 200 -4.41 -9.44 -16.52
CA GLY A 200 -4.25 -9.89 -17.90
C GLY A 200 -2.79 -9.98 -18.37
N ASP A 201 -1.86 -9.26 -17.74
CA ASP A 201 -0.46 -9.21 -18.16
C ASP A 201 0.51 -8.95 -16.99
N ALA A 202 1.22 -10.00 -16.56
CA ALA A 202 2.17 -9.96 -15.44
C ALA A 202 3.33 -8.96 -15.59
N ARG A 203 3.51 -8.34 -16.77
CA ARG A 203 4.48 -7.27 -16.96
C ARG A 203 4.08 -5.97 -16.26
N PHE A 204 2.78 -5.72 -16.09
CA PHE A 204 2.29 -4.45 -15.56
C PHE A 204 1.89 -4.55 -14.09
N VAL A 205 2.40 -3.62 -13.28
CA VAL A 205 2.01 -3.44 -11.88
C VAL A 205 1.91 -1.95 -11.60
N TYR A 206 0.86 -1.54 -10.91
CA TYR A 206 0.52 -0.14 -10.63
C TYR A 206 0.51 0.08 -9.12
N ALA A 207 1.29 1.05 -8.66
CA ALA A 207 1.39 1.45 -7.27
C ALA A 207 0.84 2.87 -7.13
N VAL A 208 -0.15 3.06 -6.25
CA VAL A 208 -0.79 4.36 -6.01
C VAL A 208 -0.84 4.71 -4.53
N TRP A 209 -0.81 6.00 -4.23
CA TRP A 209 -0.82 6.54 -2.87
C TRP A 209 -1.17 8.03 -2.89
N ASP A 210 -1.49 8.64 -1.75
CA ASP A 210 -1.58 10.09 -1.64
C ASP A 210 -0.29 10.70 -1.10
N ARG A 211 0.07 11.88 -1.60
CA ARG A 211 1.26 12.63 -1.16
C ARG A 211 0.85 13.93 -0.50
N LEU A 212 0.63 13.87 0.81
CA LEU A 212 0.22 14.99 1.63
C LEU A 212 1.31 16.05 1.69
N GLN A 213 0.90 17.30 1.55
CA GLN A 213 1.73 18.49 1.71
C GLN A 213 1.08 19.41 2.73
N SER A 214 1.79 19.71 3.81
CA SER A 214 1.37 20.68 4.82
C SER A 214 2.24 21.96 4.79
N PRO A 215 1.71 23.11 5.23
CA PRO A 215 2.55 24.20 5.68
C PRO A 215 3.25 23.72 6.96
N MET A 216 4.57 23.83 7.07
CA MET A 216 5.27 23.39 8.29
C MET A 216 4.66 24.07 9.51
N GLY A 217 4.51 23.36 10.63
CA GLY A 217 3.88 23.85 11.86
C GLY A 217 4.48 25.14 12.48
N ALA A 218 5.60 25.64 11.96
CA ALA A 218 6.18 26.94 12.32
C ALA A 218 5.69 28.12 11.44
N VAL A 219 5.02 27.90 10.32
CA VAL A 219 4.37 28.98 9.56
C VAL A 219 2.95 29.13 10.10
N ILE A 220 2.86 29.61 11.34
CA ILE A 220 1.77 30.54 11.67
C ILE A 220 2.01 31.74 10.74
N ASN A 221 1.40 31.66 9.57
CA ASN A 221 0.93 32.77 8.76
C ASN A 221 1.32 34.16 9.32
N PRO A 222 2.55 34.64 9.11
CA PRO A 222 2.95 35.96 9.58
C PRO A 222 2.21 37.07 8.83
N GLU A 223 1.51 36.71 7.75
CA GLU A 223 0.76 37.60 6.86
C GLU A 223 -0.75 37.62 7.12
N ASN A 224 -1.27 36.90 8.14
CA ASN A 224 -2.71 36.84 8.46
C ASN A 224 -3.64 36.53 7.26
N VAL A 225 -3.19 35.76 6.26
CA VAL A 225 -4.02 35.31 5.12
C VAL A 225 -4.90 34.12 5.54
N PHE A 226 -6.23 34.21 5.39
CA PHE A 226 -7.15 33.10 5.71
C PHE A 226 -6.81 31.81 4.94
N GLY A 227 -6.51 30.70 5.65
CA GLY A 227 -6.43 29.33 5.11
C GLY A 227 -5.21 28.51 5.58
N LEU A 228 -5.42 27.46 6.38
CA LEU A 228 -4.40 26.44 6.66
C LEU A 228 -4.28 25.53 5.42
N GLY A 229 -3.33 25.83 4.53
CA GLY A 229 -3.22 25.20 3.21
C GLY A 229 -2.59 23.81 3.20
N PHE A 230 -3.37 22.74 3.03
CA PHE A 230 -2.85 21.40 2.70
C PHE A 230 -3.10 21.03 1.23
N LYS A 231 -2.37 20.04 0.71
CA LYS A 231 -2.65 19.40 -0.59
C LYS A 231 -2.39 17.91 -0.47
N GLY A 232 -3.13 17.08 -1.20
CA GLY A 232 -2.82 15.66 -1.33
C GLY A 232 -3.19 15.14 -2.70
N PRO A 233 -2.33 15.31 -3.71
CA PRO A 233 -2.52 14.64 -5.00
C PRO A 233 -2.45 13.12 -4.87
N ALA A 234 -3.16 12.44 -5.77
CA ALA A 234 -2.96 11.02 -6.05
C ALA A 234 -1.71 10.84 -6.91
N MET A 235 -0.86 9.91 -6.49
CA MET A 235 0.41 9.58 -7.12
C MET A 235 0.35 8.19 -7.73
N LEU A 236 1.11 7.98 -8.81
CA LEU A 236 1.27 6.70 -9.50
C LEU A 236 2.76 6.46 -9.80
N ALA A 237 3.21 5.25 -9.52
CA ALA A 237 4.37 4.63 -10.16
C ALA A 237 3.94 3.31 -10.80
N ARG A 238 4.58 2.90 -11.89
CA ARG A 238 4.28 1.62 -12.53
C ARG A 238 5.53 0.95 -13.10
N THR A 239 5.45 -0.36 -13.24
CA THR A 239 6.38 -1.16 -14.03
C THR A 239 5.67 -1.70 -15.27
N ALA A 240 6.43 -1.94 -16.34
CA ALA A 240 5.97 -2.58 -17.58
C ALA A 240 6.86 -3.78 -17.96
N ASP A 241 7.68 -4.27 -17.02
CA ASP A 241 8.63 -5.36 -17.21
C ASP A 241 8.66 -6.33 -16.00
N GLY A 242 7.57 -6.38 -15.24
CA GLY A 242 7.39 -7.29 -14.10
C GLY A 242 8.24 -6.90 -12.88
N GLY A 243 8.45 -5.59 -12.69
CA GLY A 243 9.14 -5.02 -11.53
C GLY A 243 10.65 -4.91 -11.67
N GLN A 244 11.23 -5.16 -12.86
CA GLN A 244 12.67 -4.98 -13.08
C GLN A 244 13.03 -3.49 -13.11
N THR A 245 12.19 -2.67 -13.73
CA THR A 245 12.28 -1.22 -13.68
C THR A 245 10.93 -0.60 -13.35
N TRP A 246 10.97 0.58 -12.73
CA TRP A 246 9.80 1.38 -12.39
C TRP A 246 9.92 2.75 -13.04
N GLU A 247 8.80 3.21 -13.62
CA GLU A 247 8.68 4.59 -14.07
C GLU A 247 8.79 5.56 -12.87
N PRO A 248 9.32 6.77 -13.07
CA PRO A 248 9.27 7.81 -12.06
C PRO A 248 7.84 8.07 -11.59
N ALA A 249 7.68 8.21 -10.27
CA ALA A 249 6.42 8.59 -9.66
C ALA A 249 5.90 9.92 -10.21
N ARG A 250 4.59 10.01 -10.48
CA ARG A 250 3.94 11.23 -10.98
C ARG A 250 2.54 11.39 -10.40
N SER A 251 2.08 12.63 -10.29
CA SER A 251 0.68 12.89 -9.95
C SER A 251 -0.22 12.51 -11.12
N ILE A 252 -1.32 11.81 -10.81
CA ILE A 252 -2.38 11.47 -11.77
C ILE A 252 -3.66 12.25 -11.52
N TYR A 253 -3.81 12.83 -10.32
CA TYR A 253 -4.86 13.77 -9.96
C TYR A 253 -4.34 14.73 -8.86
N ASP A 254 -4.59 16.03 -9.02
CA ASP A 254 -4.29 17.06 -8.02
C ASP A 254 -5.58 17.85 -7.73
N PRO A 255 -6.21 17.66 -6.56
CA PRO A 255 -7.45 18.36 -6.20
C PRO A 255 -7.23 19.85 -5.87
N GLY A 256 -5.98 20.32 -5.91
CA GLY A 256 -5.62 21.70 -5.63
C GLY A 256 -5.48 22.01 -4.15
N ALA A 257 -5.52 23.30 -3.81
CA ALA A 257 -5.29 23.77 -2.44
C ALA A 257 -6.45 23.42 -1.51
N ASN A 258 -6.10 23.11 -0.25
CA ASN A 258 -7.02 22.71 0.82
C ASN A 258 -7.84 21.46 0.48
N SER A 259 -7.33 20.59 -0.38
CA SER A 259 -7.99 19.36 -0.76
C SER A 259 -6.98 18.23 -0.85
N GLN A 260 -7.43 17.00 -0.62
CA GLN A 260 -6.59 15.81 -0.73
C GLN A 260 -7.40 14.61 -1.17
N THR A 261 -6.80 13.73 -1.94
CA THR A 261 -7.24 12.33 -2.07
C THR A 261 -6.81 11.54 -0.85
N ILE A 262 -7.52 10.47 -0.53
CA ILE A 262 -7.04 9.44 0.39
C ILE A 262 -7.60 8.07 0.01
N GLY A 263 -6.80 7.03 0.21
CA GLY A 263 -7.21 5.65 -0.05
C GLY A 263 -7.36 5.33 -1.54
N ASN A 264 -6.44 5.85 -2.36
CA ASN A 264 -6.37 5.57 -3.80
C ASN A 264 -6.21 4.08 -4.05
N GLN A 265 -7.05 3.52 -4.92
CA GLN A 265 -7.08 2.11 -5.31
C GLN A 265 -7.35 1.99 -6.80
N VAL A 266 -6.37 1.45 -7.52
CA VAL A 266 -6.51 1.17 -8.95
C VAL A 266 -7.09 -0.22 -9.15
N VAL A 267 -8.06 -0.33 -10.05
CA VAL A 267 -8.53 -1.59 -10.63
C VAL A 267 -8.28 -1.60 -12.13
N VAL A 268 -7.95 -2.78 -12.67
CA VAL A 268 -7.76 -3.00 -14.10
C VAL A 268 -9.01 -3.65 -14.68
N LEU A 269 -9.65 -3.00 -15.66
CA LEU A 269 -10.80 -3.56 -16.37
C LEU A 269 -10.37 -4.57 -17.44
N PRO A 270 -11.27 -5.46 -17.91
CA PRO A 270 -10.92 -6.49 -18.90
C PRO A 270 -10.38 -5.98 -20.23
N ASP A 271 -10.62 -4.72 -20.58
CA ASP A 271 -10.10 -4.07 -21.79
C ASP A 271 -8.74 -3.37 -21.57
N GLY A 272 -8.17 -3.48 -20.36
CA GLY A 272 -6.91 -2.84 -19.96
C GLY A 272 -7.07 -1.40 -19.44
N THR A 273 -8.30 -0.89 -19.33
CA THR A 273 -8.55 0.43 -18.73
C THR A 273 -8.24 0.40 -17.24
N LEU A 274 -7.54 1.43 -16.75
CA LEU A 274 -7.29 1.64 -15.33
C LEU A 274 -8.32 2.60 -14.77
N VAL A 275 -8.93 2.24 -13.63
CA VAL A 275 -9.82 3.11 -12.86
C VAL A 275 -9.21 3.27 -11.48
N ASP A 276 -8.93 4.50 -11.07
CA ASP A 276 -8.51 4.84 -9.71
C ASP A 276 -9.73 5.34 -8.92
N ALA A 277 -10.02 4.69 -7.80
CA ALA A 277 -11.08 5.08 -6.88
C ALA A 277 -10.45 5.56 -5.57
N PHE A 278 -10.89 6.74 -5.10
CA PHE A 278 -10.38 7.37 -3.89
C PHE A 278 -11.49 8.17 -3.20
N ASN A 279 -11.26 8.49 -1.92
CA ASN A 279 -12.05 9.51 -1.25
C ASN A 279 -11.40 10.88 -1.47
N GLU A 280 -12.18 11.86 -1.90
CA GLU A 280 -11.73 13.24 -1.95
C GLU A 280 -12.17 14.00 -0.70
N ILE A 281 -11.21 14.55 0.04
CA ILE A 281 -11.43 15.39 1.21
C ILE A 281 -11.32 16.84 0.77
N LEU A 282 -12.42 17.57 0.90
CA LEU A 282 -12.56 18.96 0.48
C LEU A 282 -12.52 19.90 1.69
N GLY A 283 -11.55 20.80 1.72
CA GLY A 283 -11.47 21.90 2.69
C GLY A 283 -12.09 23.17 2.13
N PHE A 284 -13.39 23.36 2.33
CA PHE A 284 -14.07 24.63 2.01
C PHE A 284 -14.51 25.37 3.28
N LYS A 285 -14.60 26.71 3.18
CA LYS A 285 -15.15 27.54 4.24
C LYS A 285 -16.65 27.27 4.37
N ASN A 286 -17.08 26.61 5.44
CA ASN A 286 -18.50 26.47 5.74
C ASN A 286 -19.10 27.85 6.06
N SER A 287 -20.07 28.31 5.26
CA SER A 287 -20.93 29.45 5.59
C SER A 287 -21.82 29.19 6.82
N ASP A 288 -21.95 27.91 7.20
CA ASP A 288 -23.00 27.44 8.10
C ASP A 288 -22.46 27.01 9.49
N LYS A 289 -21.15 27.20 9.75
CA LYS A 289 -20.45 26.93 11.03
C LYS A 289 -20.49 25.48 11.57
N GLY A 290 -20.94 24.47 10.81
CA GLY A 290 -20.85 23.04 11.17
C GLY A 290 -19.66 22.33 10.51
N ALA A 291 -19.26 21.14 11.00
CA ALA A 291 -18.37 20.24 10.25
C ALA A 291 -19.22 19.33 9.37
N LYS A 292 -18.85 19.13 8.09
CA LYS A 292 -19.50 18.18 7.16
C LYS A 292 -18.45 17.38 6.41
N PHE A 293 -18.78 16.13 6.11
CA PHE A 293 -18.11 15.29 5.12
C PHE A 293 -19.04 15.23 3.90
N ASP A 294 -18.58 15.74 2.76
CA ASP A 294 -19.32 15.63 1.50
C ASP A 294 -18.64 14.55 0.65
N PHE A 295 -19.39 13.51 0.29
CA PHE A 295 -18.93 12.50 -0.66
C PHE A 295 -19.27 12.98 -2.07
N ASN A 296 -18.27 13.40 -2.84
CA ASN A 296 -18.43 13.57 -4.28
C ASN A 296 -18.08 12.24 -4.96
N PHE A 297 -19.06 11.64 -5.63
CA PHE A 297 -18.80 10.64 -6.66
C PHE A 297 -18.73 11.38 -7.99
N SER A 298 -17.52 11.52 -8.56
CA SER A 298 -17.30 12.03 -9.92
C SER A 298 -16.71 10.96 -10.81
#